data_AF-A0A7C6ENH2-F1
#
_entry.id   AF-A0A7C6ENH2-F1
#
_cell.length_a   1.000
_cell.length_b   1.000
_cell.length_c   1.000
_cell.angle_alpha   90.00
_cell.angle_beta   90.00
_cell.angle_gamma   90.00
#
_symmetry.space_group_name_H-M   'P 1'
#
loop_
_entity.id
_entity.type
_entity.pdbx_description
1 polymer ?
#
loop_
_entity_poly.entity_id
_entity_poly.type
_entity_poly.pdbx_seq_one_letter_code
_entity_poly.pdbx_strand_id
1 'polypeptide(L)' 'MRQVIGVALLVLLAVGLLVLPLVVAAQSNSDHCYDEWERCRARAFESDAGWFKTALMLTICDIALGKCLLKAA' A
#
# COMPACT_ATOMS: atom_id res chain seq x y z
N MET A 1 -38.41 -9.40 -17.97
CA MET A 1 -37.68 -8.42 -17.12
C MET A 1 -37.12 -9.05 -15.83
N ARG A 2 -37.92 -9.74 -15.02
CA ARG A 2 -37.48 -10.37 -13.75
C ARG A 2 -36.24 -11.30 -13.86
N GLN A 3 -36.18 -12.10 -14.93
CA GLN A 3 -35.04 -13.00 -15.20
C GLN A 3 -33.75 -12.25 -15.57
N VAL A 4 -33.88 -11.12 -16.27
CA VAL A 4 -32.74 -10.28 -16.70
C VAL A 4 -32.11 -9.57 -15.50
N ILE A 5 -32.94 -9.12 -14.56
CA ILE A 5 -32.51 -8.49 -13.30
C ILE A 5 -31.74 -9.50 -12.44
N GLY A 6 -32.23 -10.74 -12.33
CA GLY A 6 -31.55 -11.80 -11.57
C GLY A 6 -30.17 -12.16 -12.14
N VAL A 7 -30.06 -12.27 -13.47
CA VAL A 7 -28.78 -12.54 -14.14
C VAL A 7 -27.81 -11.35 -13.97
N ALA A 8 -28.28 -10.11 -14.11
CA ALA A 8 -27.45 -8.93 -13.90
C ALA A 8 -26.89 -8.86 -12.46
N LEU A 9 -27.71 -9.19 -11.45
CA LEU A 9 -27.27 -9.22 -10.05
C LEU A 9 -26.20 -10.29 -9.81
N LEU A 10 -26.37 -11.48 -10.40
CA LEU A 10 -25.41 -12.58 -10.33
C LEU A 10 -24.07 -12.21 -10.98
N VAL A 11 -24.09 -11.53 -12.12
CA VAL A 11 -22.87 -11.05 -12.79
C VAL A 11 -22.15 -10.01 -11.92
N LEU A 12 -22.87 -9.05 -11.34
CA LEU A 12 -22.28 -8.05 -10.45
C LEU A 12 -21.68 -8.69 -9.18
N LEU A 13 -22.36 -9.67 -8.60
CA LEU A 13 -21.85 -10.46 -7.47
C LEU A 13 -20.59 -11.24 -7.85
N ALA A 14 -20.59 -11.91 -9.00
CA ALA A 14 -19.42 -12.66 -9.47
C ALA A 14 -18.22 -11.75 -9.74
N VAL A 15 -18.43 -10.59 -10.35
CA VAL A 15 -17.36 -9.60 -10.58
C VAL A 15 -16.88 -9.03 -9.25
N GLY A 16 -17.78 -8.69 -8.33
CA GLY A 16 -17.42 -8.20 -6.99
C GLY A 16 -16.56 -9.20 -6.22
N LEU A 17 -16.95 -10.48 -6.21
CA LEU A 17 -16.20 -11.57 -5.56
C LEU A 17 -14.80 -11.77 -6.13
N LEU A 18 -14.58 -11.48 -7.41
CA LEU A 18 -13.27 -11.61 -8.05
C LEU A 18 -12.38 -10.38 -7.85
N VAL A 19 -12.97 -9.19 -7.81
CA VAL A 19 -12.21 -7.91 -7.72
C VAL A 19 -11.91 -7.50 -6.29
N LEU A 20 -12.83 -7.75 -5.34
CA LEU A 20 -12.65 -7.39 -3.92
C LEU A 20 -11.37 -7.96 -3.29
N PRO A 21 -11.01 -9.26 -3.47
CA PRO A 21 -9.79 -9.81 -2.89
C PRO A 21 -8.52 -9.14 -3.43
N LEU A 22 -8.52 -8.74 -4.71
CA LEU A 22 -7.39 -8.06 -5.35
C LEU A 22 -7.19 -6.66 -4.77
N VAL A 23 -8.28 -5.92 -4.57
CA VAL A 23 -8.25 -4.58 -3.95
C VAL A 23 -7.75 -4.67 -2.51
N VAL A 24 -8.25 -5.63 -1.74
CA VAL A 24 -7.81 -5.85 -0.34
C VAL A 24 -6.34 -6.24 -0.27
N ALA A 25 -5.87 -7.12 -1.17
CA ALA A 25 -4.47 -7.49 -1.24
C ALA A 25 -3.56 -6.30 -1.60
N ALA A 26 -3.94 -5.48 -2.60
CA ALA A 26 -3.22 -4.28 -2.98
C ALA A 26 -3.16 -3.24 -1.84
N GLN A 27 -4.26 -3.08 -1.10
CA GLN A 27 -4.28 -2.21 0.09
C GLN A 27 -3.35 -2.74 1.19
N SER A 28 -3.41 -4.04 1.50
CA SER A 28 -2.55 -4.64 2.53
C SER A 28 -1.04 -4.52 2.21
N ASN A 29 -0.68 -4.58 0.92
CA ASN A 29 0.69 -4.35 0.47
C ASN A 29 1.10 -2.89 0.62
N SER A 30 0.17 -1.96 0.39
CA SER A 30 0.42 -0.52 0.54
C SER A 30 0.59 -0.13 2.01
N ASP A 31 -0.24 -0.68 2.90
CA ASP A 31 -0.14 -0.45 4.35
C ASP A 31 1.23 -0.91 4.89
N HIS A 32 1.71 -2.06 4.44
CA HIS A 32 3.05 -2.54 4.79
C HIS A 32 4.17 -1.56 4.36
N CYS A 33 4.03 -0.90 3.21
CA CYS A 33 5.00 0.10 2.75
C CYS A 33 5.06 1.31 3.68
N TYR A 34 3.91 1.78 4.17
CA TYR A 34 3.84 2.90 5.11
C TYR A 34 4.41 2.53 6.49
N ASP A 35 4.12 1.33 6.99
CA ASP A 35 4.67 0.83 8.26
C ASP A 35 6.21 0.81 8.26
N GLU A 36 6.81 0.27 7.20
CA GLU A 36 8.28 0.20 7.09
C GLU A 36 8.90 1.58 6.90
N TRP A 37 8.23 2.49 6.19
CA TRP A 37 8.66 3.88 6.05
C TRP A 37 8.65 4.60 7.41
N GLU A 38 7.60 4.44 8.21
CA GLU A 38 7.49 5.07 9.53
C GLU A 38 8.58 4.54 10.48
N ARG A 39 8.80 3.23 10.50
CA ARG A 39 9.90 2.61 11.26
C ARG A 39 11.28 3.11 10.82
N CYS A 40 11.50 3.27 9.52
CA CYS A 40 12.76 3.80 8.98
C CYS A 40 13.01 5.23 9.48
N ARG A 41 11.99 6.08 9.42
CA ARG A 41 12.09 7.47 9.90
C ARG A 41 12.36 7.55 11.39
N ALA A 42 11.66 6.75 12.20
CA ALA A 42 11.89 6.69 13.65
C ALA A 42 13.37 6.38 13.96
N ARG A 43 13.93 5.34 13.33
CA ARG A 43 15.34 4.97 13.48
C ARG A 43 16.31 6.03 12.97
N ALA A 44 15.97 6.74 11.90
CA ALA A 44 16.80 7.83 11.37
C ALA A 44 16.93 8.98 12.38
N PHE A 45 15.83 9.33 13.07
CA PHE A 45 15.85 10.34 14.12
C PHE A 45 16.56 9.88 15.39
N GLU A 46 16.47 8.58 15.73
CA GLU A 46 17.16 7.97 16.88
C GLU A 46 18.67 7.71 16.64
N SER A 47 19.16 7.89 15.41
CA SER A 47 20.52 7.47 15.03
C SER A 47 21.66 8.32 15.59
N ASP A 48 21.38 9.45 16.27
CA ASP A 48 22.35 10.43 16.79
C ASP A 48 23.46 10.82 15.78
N ALA A 49 23.20 10.68 14.47
CA ALA A 49 24.22 10.73 13.42
C ALA A 49 24.55 12.18 12.97
N GLY A 50 23.91 13.18 13.56
CA GLY A 50 23.99 14.58 13.16
C GLY A 50 23.09 14.90 11.95
N TRP A 51 22.73 16.18 11.80
CA TRP A 51 21.64 16.62 10.92
C TRP A 51 21.81 16.19 9.45
N PHE A 52 23.03 16.21 8.92
CA PHE A 52 23.31 15.84 7.52
C PHE A 52 23.07 14.34 7.26
N LYS A 53 23.54 13.48 8.17
CA LYS A 53 23.33 12.03 8.04
C LYS A 53 21.88 11.66 8.28
N THR A 54 21.22 12.29 9.25
CA THR A 54 19.77 12.11 9.46
C THR A 54 18.99 12.51 8.20
N ALA A 55 19.30 13.64 7.57
CA ALA A 55 18.65 14.05 6.32
C ALA A 55 18.85 13.04 5.18
N LEU A 56 20.06 12.49 5.05
CA LEU A 56 20.37 11.42 4.09
C LEU A 56 19.52 10.17 4.37
N MET A 57 19.45 9.74 5.64
CA MET A 57 18.65 8.57 6.04
C MET A 57 17.16 8.77 5.75
N LEU A 58 16.62 9.95 6.06
CA LEU A 58 15.21 10.28 5.76
C LEU A 58 14.94 10.23 4.25
N THR A 59 15.87 10.75 3.45
CA THR A 59 15.76 10.68 1.97
C THR A 59 15.75 9.22 1.48
N ILE A 60 16.56 8.35 2.08
CA ILE A 60 16.56 6.91 1.76
C ILE A 60 15.22 6.27 2.15
N CYS A 61 14.65 6.61 3.30
CA CYS A 61 13.32 6.13 3.70
C CYS A 61 12.26 6.54 2.67
N ASP A 62 12.26 7.79 2.22
CA ASP A 62 11.28 8.29 1.24
C ASP A 62 11.41 7.61 -0.13
N ILE A 63 12.64 7.35 -0.61
CA ILE A 63 12.89 6.58 -1.84
C ILE A 63 12.39 5.14 -1.68
N ALA A 64 12.64 4.51 -0.53
CA ALA A 64 12.19 3.14 -0.27
C ALA A 64 10.66 3.05 -0.27
N LEU A 65 9.96 4.02 0.33
CA LEU A 65 8.50 4.10 0.29
C LEU A 65 8.00 4.20 -1.15
N GLY A 66 8.56 5.11 -1.95
CA GLY A 66 8.18 5.27 -3.36
C GLY A 66 8.35 3.96 -4.15
N LYS A 67 9.48 3.27 -3.97
CA LYS A 67 9.72 1.96 -4.62
C LYS A 67 8.77 0.87 -4.15
N CYS A 68 8.41 0.87 -2.86
CA CYS A 68 7.48 -0.11 -2.30
C CYS A 68 6.07 0.11 -2.86
N LEU A 69 5.58 1.36 -2.85
CA LEU A 69 4.26 1.70 -3.38
C LEU A 69 4.15 1.41 -4.88
N LEU A 70 5.20 1.67 -5.67
CA LEU A 70 5.23 1.32 -7.09
C LEU A 70 5.17 -0.20 -7.35
N LYS A 71 5.57 -1.02 -6.39
CA LYS A 71 5.47 -2.49 -6.46
C LYS A 71 4.15 -3.01 -5.88
N ALA A 72 3.55 -2.27 -4.96
CA ALA A 72 2.26 -2.59 -4.36
C ALA A 72 1.07 -2.19 -5.25
N ALA A 73 1.26 -1.21 -6.14
CA ALA A 73 0.34 -0.78 -7.20
C ALA A 73 0.31 -1.75 -8.38
#